data_AF-A0A1Y3G5Z6-F1
#
_entry.id   AF-A0A1Y3G5Z6-F1
#
_cell.length_a   1.000
_cell.length_b   1.000
_cell.length_c   1.000
_cell.angle_alpha   90.00
_cell.angle_beta   90.00
_cell.angle_gamma   90.00
#
_symmetry.space_group_name_H-M   'P 1'
#
loop_
_entity.id
_entity.type
_entity.pdbx_description
1 polymer ?
#
loop_
_entity_poly.entity_id
_entity_poly.type
_entity_poly.pdbx_seq_one_letter_code
_entity_poly.pdbx_strand_id
1 'polypeptide(L)'
;MQASFPSAHDAPAVTAHHRGFSLLTEDGEFLTLSASDFRARLNSMPCPLVVHAPSVARKLDLPPPGQPSPWLDLLELFTFVYPARTAAPTPRGLALALGVEEDRIGRAEADLLPLLVEIMLAELARQKSGPFGEMLAALTVRLAQAGWPWAGTVAETLGLPDKLDGKGNLPEEALQPGDALRVWRVLPKWEDVAPRPPPASHPITPAEARTRLRTLLGEGSESRAGQADFASVSTAAFEPRTHRGNPAVVLAEAGTGTGKTLGYIAPASVWAQRN
;
A
#
# COMPACT_ATOMS: atom_id res chain seq x y z
N MET A 1 2.62 -13.16 26.31
CA MET A 1 3.62 -12.11 26.10
C MET A 1 4.76 -12.34 27.09
N GLN A 2 5.90 -12.81 26.63
CA GLN A 2 7.19 -12.86 27.36
C GLN A 2 8.24 -12.36 26.35
N ALA A 3 9.30 -11.65 26.69
CA ALA A 3 9.80 -11.16 27.98
C ALA A 3 9.80 -9.61 27.97
N SER A 4 9.91 -9.01 29.15
CA SER A 4 10.20 -7.59 29.34
C SER A 4 11.38 -7.21 28.44
N PHE A 5 11.08 -6.58 27.31
CA PHE A 5 12.08 -5.73 26.69
C PHE A 5 12.37 -4.64 27.73
N PRO A 6 13.64 -4.35 28.05
CA PRO A 6 13.94 -3.08 28.67
C PRO A 6 13.35 -2.00 27.77
N SER A 7 12.66 -1.04 28.37
CA SER A 7 12.09 0.09 27.67
C SER A 7 13.11 0.64 26.66
N ALA A 8 12.69 0.94 25.43
CA ALA A 8 13.59 1.56 24.46
C ALA A 8 14.19 2.91 24.97
N HIS A 9 13.59 3.49 26.02
CA HIS A 9 14.12 4.65 26.73
C HIS A 9 15.41 4.36 27.51
N ASP A 10 15.60 3.14 27.99
CA ASP A 10 16.76 2.72 28.79
C ASP A 10 17.75 1.86 27.97
N ALA A 11 17.51 1.74 26.66
CA ALA A 11 18.33 0.93 25.78
C ALA A 11 19.67 1.63 25.51
N PRO A 12 20.80 0.91 25.59
CA PRO A 12 22.09 1.46 25.19
C PRO A 12 22.06 1.79 23.70
N ALA A 13 22.82 2.81 23.26
CA ALA A 13 22.81 3.26 21.88
C ALA A 13 24.16 3.10 21.21
N VAL A 14 24.15 2.71 19.94
CA VAL A 14 25.39 2.40 19.20
C VAL A 14 25.39 3.06 17.83
N THR A 15 26.47 3.77 17.55
CA THR A 15 26.75 4.33 16.24
C THR A 15 28.15 3.91 15.77
N ALA A 16 28.28 3.71 14.46
CA ALA A 16 29.52 3.24 13.86
C ALA A 16 30.16 4.34 13.00
N HIS A 17 31.36 4.76 13.38
CA HIS A 17 32.16 5.79 12.68
C HIS A 17 33.38 5.16 11.99
N HIS A 18 34.18 5.96 11.30
CA HIS A 18 35.37 5.50 10.57
C HIS A 18 36.48 4.94 11.47
N ARG A 19 36.50 5.32 12.76
CA ARG A 19 37.56 4.94 13.72
C ARG A 19 37.12 3.94 14.79
N GLY A 20 35.87 3.48 14.77
CA GLY A 20 35.32 2.59 15.78
C GLY A 20 33.83 2.80 16.01
N PHE A 21 33.38 2.46 17.21
CA PHE A 21 31.99 2.53 17.64
C PHE A 21 31.86 3.53 18.78
N SER A 22 30.86 4.39 18.70
CA SER A 22 30.40 5.17 19.85
C SER A 22 29.29 4.37 20.51
N LEU A 23 29.39 4.20 21.83
CA LEU A 23 28.41 3.51 22.67
C LEU A 23 27.96 4.46 23.77
N LEU A 24 26.66 4.63 23.92
CA LEU A 24 26.02 5.15 25.12
C LEU A 24 25.50 3.94 25.91
N THR A 25 25.96 3.76 27.15
CA THR A 25 25.51 2.66 28.00
C THR A 25 24.16 2.96 28.65
N GLU A 26 23.53 1.94 29.22
CA GLU A 26 22.29 2.06 30.03
C GLU A 26 22.45 3.01 31.23
N ASP A 27 23.67 3.15 31.77
CA ASP A 27 23.98 4.06 32.87
C ASP A 27 24.30 5.50 32.40
N GLY A 28 24.23 5.75 31.10
CA GLY A 28 24.53 7.05 30.49
C GLY A 28 26.03 7.33 30.29
N GLU A 29 26.89 6.31 30.40
CA GLU A 29 28.32 6.45 30.11
C GLU A 29 28.56 6.47 28.60
N PHE A 30 29.38 7.42 28.14
CA PHE A 30 29.74 7.55 26.74
C PHE A 30 31.13 6.97 26.46
N LEU A 31 31.20 5.95 25.62
CA LEU A 31 32.40 5.19 25.32
C LEU A 31 32.73 5.21 23.82
N THR A 32 34.03 5.25 23.51
CA THR A 32 34.53 4.94 22.16
C THR A 32 35.22 3.59 22.20
N LEU A 33 34.70 2.64 21.42
CA LEU A 33 35.13 1.24 21.43
C LEU A 33 35.69 0.82 20.08
N SER A 34 36.65 -0.11 20.12
CA SER A 34 37.04 -0.87 18.94
C SER A 34 35.97 -1.90 18.55
N ALA A 35 36.03 -2.45 17.34
CA ALA A 35 35.12 -3.51 16.91
C ALA A 35 35.22 -4.77 17.77
N SER A 36 36.41 -5.10 18.31
CA SER A 36 36.58 -6.24 19.22
C SER A 36 35.96 -5.97 20.59
N ASP A 37 36.15 -4.77 21.14
CA ASP A 37 35.61 -4.43 22.47
C ASP A 37 34.09 -4.36 22.45
N PHE A 38 33.51 -3.81 21.36
CA PHE A 38 32.07 -3.79 21.20
C PHE A 38 31.49 -5.21 21.06
N ARG A 39 32.11 -6.08 20.24
CA ARG A 39 31.70 -7.49 20.13
C ARG A 39 31.72 -8.22 21.46
N ALA A 40 32.75 -7.99 22.29
CA ALA A 40 32.85 -8.61 23.60
C ALA A 40 31.69 -8.21 24.53
N ARG A 41 31.16 -6.99 24.38
CA ARG A 41 30.06 -6.44 25.19
C ARG A 41 28.67 -6.83 24.69
N LEU A 42 28.49 -7.09 23.39
CA LEU A 42 27.18 -7.40 22.80
C LEU A 42 26.40 -8.52 23.51
N ASN A 43 27.09 -9.53 24.04
CA ASN A 43 26.45 -10.68 24.69
C ASN A 43 25.97 -10.39 26.12
N SER A 44 26.53 -9.37 26.78
CA SER A 44 26.20 -9.01 28.16
C SER A 44 25.35 -7.75 28.27
N MET A 45 25.28 -6.96 27.21
CA MET A 45 24.56 -5.69 27.16
C MET A 45 23.09 -5.91 26.77
N PRO A 46 22.15 -5.07 27.27
CA PRO A 46 20.79 -5.04 26.76
C PRO A 46 20.71 -4.79 25.25
N CYS A 47 19.54 -5.06 24.66
CA CYS A 47 19.28 -4.81 23.24
C CYS A 47 19.56 -3.34 22.88
N PRO A 48 20.50 -3.05 21.96
CA PRO A 48 20.87 -1.67 21.66
C PRO A 48 19.97 -1.00 20.63
N LEU A 49 19.87 0.31 20.75
CA LEU A 49 19.47 1.22 19.68
C LEU A 49 20.56 1.26 18.62
N VAL A 50 20.17 1.09 17.36
CA VAL A 50 21.07 1.18 16.21
C VAL A 50 20.39 1.90 15.04
N VAL A 51 21.19 2.40 14.10
CA VAL A 51 20.68 2.84 12.79
C VAL A 51 21.26 1.92 11.74
N HIS A 52 20.40 1.22 11.00
CA HIS A 52 20.79 0.26 9.96
C HIS A 52 21.55 -0.95 10.52
N ALA A 53 20.84 -1.84 11.22
CA ALA A 53 21.36 -3.04 11.87
C ALA A 53 22.22 -3.93 10.93
N PRO A 54 21.84 -4.21 9.67
CA PRO A 54 22.71 -4.94 8.74
C PRO A 54 24.05 -4.27 8.42
N SER A 55 24.11 -2.94 8.45
CA SER A 55 25.35 -2.18 8.25
C SER A 55 26.24 -2.26 9.50
N VAL A 56 25.64 -2.12 10.68
CA VAL A 56 26.34 -2.25 11.97
C VAL A 56 26.90 -3.67 12.14
N ALA A 57 26.12 -4.72 11.88
CA ALA A 57 26.57 -6.11 11.95
C ALA A 57 27.76 -6.38 11.02
N ARG A 58 27.70 -5.86 9.78
CA ARG A 58 28.80 -5.97 8.82
C ARG A 58 30.08 -5.30 9.30
N LYS A 59 29.99 -4.10 9.89
CA LYS A 59 31.16 -3.40 10.46
C LYS A 59 31.76 -4.12 11.68
N LEU A 60 31.01 -5.03 12.28
CA LEU A 60 31.44 -5.86 13.40
C LEU A 60 31.88 -7.26 12.97
N ASP A 61 31.94 -7.55 11.66
CA ASP A 61 32.21 -8.88 11.12
C ASP A 61 31.26 -9.95 11.68
N LEU A 62 30.00 -9.57 11.96
CA LEU A 62 28.93 -10.46 12.38
C LEU A 62 28.13 -10.94 11.15
N PRO A 63 27.52 -12.14 11.21
CA PRO A 63 26.56 -12.54 10.19
C PRO A 63 25.41 -11.52 10.13
N PRO A 64 24.73 -11.38 8.97
CA PRO A 64 23.54 -10.55 8.87
C PRO A 64 22.54 -10.95 9.97
N PRO A 65 21.96 -9.98 10.70
CA PRO A 65 20.94 -10.31 11.68
C PRO A 65 19.75 -10.98 10.97
N GLY A 66 19.11 -11.94 11.65
CA GLY A 66 17.88 -12.55 11.15
C GLY A 66 16.76 -11.51 10.96
N GLN A 67 15.63 -11.95 10.41
CA GLN A 67 14.41 -11.14 10.34
C GLN A 67 13.34 -11.77 11.24
N PRO A 68 12.84 -11.05 12.27
CA PRO A 68 13.22 -9.68 12.68
C PRO A 68 14.64 -9.61 13.27
N SER A 69 15.29 -8.44 13.12
CA SER A 69 16.59 -8.15 13.74
C SER A 69 16.44 -8.18 15.27
N PRO A 70 17.41 -8.70 16.04
CA PRO A 70 17.33 -8.70 17.50
C PRO A 70 17.61 -7.31 18.11
N TRP A 71 17.96 -6.30 17.30
CA TRP A 71 18.29 -4.94 17.73
C TRP A 71 17.16 -3.96 17.46
N LEU A 72 17.09 -2.89 18.25
CA LEU A 72 16.15 -1.78 18.05
C LEU A 72 16.66 -0.87 16.93
N ASP A 73 16.38 -1.25 15.67
CA ASP A 73 16.76 -0.44 14.51
C ASP A 73 15.81 0.75 14.33
N LEU A 74 16.34 1.96 14.46
CA LEU A 74 15.59 3.21 14.34
C LEU A 74 15.01 3.40 12.93
N LEU A 75 15.57 2.77 11.88
CA LEU A 75 14.97 2.84 10.54
C LEU A 75 13.64 2.09 10.46
N GLU A 76 13.47 1.03 11.26
CA GLU A 76 12.20 0.31 11.35
C GLU A 76 11.14 1.18 12.04
N LEU A 77 11.50 1.81 13.17
CA LEU A 77 10.61 2.74 13.86
C LEU A 77 10.28 3.96 12.97
N PHE A 78 11.27 4.54 12.28
CA PHE A 78 11.05 5.64 11.36
C PHE A 78 10.06 5.25 10.25
N THR A 79 10.22 4.08 9.65
CA THR A 79 9.32 3.60 8.59
C THR A 79 7.89 3.40 9.11
N PHE A 80 7.75 2.97 10.37
CA PHE A 80 6.45 2.82 11.03
C PHE A 80 5.77 4.17 11.32
N VAL A 81 6.51 5.14 11.87
CA VAL A 81 5.96 6.47 12.26
C VAL A 81 5.76 7.39 11.05
N TYR A 82 6.60 7.25 10.03
CA TYR A 82 6.68 8.12 8.87
C TYR A 82 6.60 7.34 7.54
N PRO A 83 5.47 6.66 7.27
CA PRO A 83 5.31 5.92 6.03
C PRO A 83 5.51 6.85 4.82
N ALA A 84 6.18 6.33 3.79
CA ALA A 84 6.50 7.04 2.55
C ALA A 84 7.39 8.30 2.68
N ARG A 85 8.04 8.53 3.84
CA ARG A 85 9.12 9.51 3.96
C ARG A 85 10.47 8.84 3.74
N THR A 86 11.39 9.55 3.11
CA THR A 86 12.74 9.06 2.84
C THR A 86 13.74 9.66 3.83
N ALA A 87 14.73 8.86 4.21
CA ALA A 87 15.86 9.28 5.03
C ALA A 87 17.10 8.52 4.58
N ALA A 88 18.28 9.16 4.61
CA ALA A 88 19.53 8.43 4.42
C ALA A 88 19.75 7.50 5.63
N PRO A 89 20.17 6.23 5.42
CA PRO A 89 20.23 5.20 6.47
C PRO A 89 21.46 5.35 7.37
N THR A 90 21.59 6.52 7.98
CA THR A 90 22.69 6.93 8.87
C THR A 90 22.11 7.77 10.02
N PRO A 91 22.75 7.82 11.20
CA PRO A 91 22.27 8.66 12.31
C PRO A 91 22.06 10.13 11.91
N ARG A 92 23.03 10.73 11.21
CA ARG A 92 22.92 12.09 10.67
C ARG A 92 21.78 12.23 9.67
N GLY A 93 21.67 11.31 8.72
CA GLY A 93 20.63 11.34 7.69
C GLY A 93 19.22 11.23 8.27
N LEU A 94 19.05 10.39 9.29
CA LEU A 94 17.80 10.24 10.00
C LEU A 94 17.47 11.50 10.81
N ALA A 95 18.45 12.09 11.51
CA ALA A 95 18.28 13.32 12.26
C ALA A 95 17.86 14.51 11.36
N LEU A 96 18.51 14.66 10.20
CA LEU A 96 18.12 15.67 9.20
C LEU A 96 16.69 15.44 8.70
N ALA A 97 16.31 14.18 8.42
CA ALA A 97 14.94 13.84 8.01
C ALA A 97 13.90 14.15 9.10
N LEU A 98 14.30 14.13 10.38
CA LEU A 98 13.47 14.48 11.54
C LEU A 98 13.50 15.98 11.87
N GLY A 99 14.26 16.80 11.13
CA GLY A 99 14.35 18.24 11.35
C GLY A 99 15.19 18.62 12.57
N VAL A 100 16.17 17.80 12.95
CA VAL A 100 17.14 18.16 13.99
C VAL A 100 18.16 19.14 13.42
N GLU A 101 18.38 20.25 14.12
CA GLU A 101 19.35 21.28 13.75
C GLU A 101 20.80 20.74 13.71
N GLU A 102 21.62 21.25 12.79
CA GLU A 102 22.96 20.70 12.56
C GLU A 102 23.90 20.81 13.77
N ASP A 103 23.76 21.87 14.57
CA ASP A 103 24.51 22.10 15.80
C ASP A 103 24.21 21.02 16.85
N ARG A 104 22.94 20.60 16.95
CA ARG A 104 22.49 19.51 17.82
C ARG A 104 22.88 18.14 17.30
N ILE A 105 22.99 17.96 15.98
CA ILE A 105 23.48 16.69 15.40
C ILE A 105 24.96 16.50 15.74
N GLY A 106 25.77 17.56 15.64
CA GLY A 106 27.21 17.51 15.90
C GLY A 106 27.90 16.39 15.09
N ARG A 107 28.54 15.45 15.79
CA ARG A 107 29.24 14.29 15.20
C ARG A 107 28.33 13.08 14.95
N ALA A 108 27.05 13.18 15.29
CA ALA A 108 26.07 12.10 15.21
C ALA A 108 26.51 10.83 15.94
N GLU A 109 27.01 11.03 17.16
CA GLU A 109 27.45 9.99 18.10
C GLU A 109 26.24 9.26 18.74
N ALA A 110 26.48 8.27 19.59
CA ALA A 110 25.44 7.40 20.16
C ALA A 110 24.34 8.13 20.94
N ASP A 111 24.67 9.26 21.58
CA ASP A 111 23.74 10.12 22.32
C ASP A 111 22.64 10.73 21.44
N LEU A 112 22.86 10.80 20.12
CA LEU A 112 21.84 11.25 19.18
C LEU A 112 20.66 10.28 19.10
N LEU A 113 20.87 8.98 19.24
CA LEU A 113 19.83 7.96 18.97
C LEU A 113 18.64 8.05 19.93
N PRO A 114 18.82 8.14 21.27
CA PRO A 114 17.72 8.36 22.19
C PRO A 114 16.89 9.61 21.85
N LEU A 115 17.54 10.72 21.48
CA LEU A 115 16.84 11.94 21.02
C LEU A 115 15.97 11.67 19.79
N LEU A 116 16.47 10.90 18.81
CA LEU A 116 15.68 10.56 17.63
C LEU A 116 14.48 9.67 17.99
N VAL A 117 14.66 8.72 18.92
CA VAL A 117 13.57 7.88 19.43
C VAL A 117 12.50 8.74 20.09
N GLU A 118 12.88 9.69 20.97
CA GLU A 118 11.94 10.61 21.61
C GLU A 118 11.11 11.40 20.60
N ILE A 119 11.75 11.95 19.55
CA ILE A 119 11.06 12.70 18.49
C ILE A 119 10.04 11.80 17.77
N MET A 120 10.44 10.58 17.40
CA MET A 120 9.58 9.63 16.71
C MET A 120 8.40 9.18 17.56
N LEU A 121 8.63 8.88 18.85
CA LEU A 121 7.58 8.46 19.77
C LEU A 121 6.62 9.60 20.11
N ALA A 122 7.11 10.83 20.24
CA ALA A 122 6.26 12.01 20.43
C ALA A 122 5.31 12.24 19.24
N GLU A 123 5.80 12.06 18.02
CA GLU A 123 4.97 12.13 16.84
C GLU A 123 3.98 10.95 16.74
N LEU A 124 4.41 9.75 17.08
CA LEU A 124 3.51 8.59 17.15
C LEU A 124 2.37 8.83 18.17
N ALA A 125 2.69 9.39 19.33
CA ALA A 125 1.71 9.75 20.35
C ALA A 125 0.69 10.78 19.83
N ARG A 126 1.12 11.74 19.00
CA ARG A 126 0.21 12.67 18.30
C ARG A 126 -0.68 11.96 17.29
N GLN A 127 -0.14 11.01 16.53
CA GLN A 127 -0.89 10.27 15.51
C GLN A 127 -1.91 9.29 16.10
N LYS A 128 -1.73 8.83 17.35
CA LYS A 128 -2.67 7.96 18.08
C LYS A 128 -4.12 8.43 18.02
N SER A 129 -4.34 9.74 18.13
CA SER A 129 -5.69 10.35 18.11
C SER A 129 -6.11 10.83 16.72
N GLY A 130 -5.30 10.58 15.69
CA GLY A 130 -5.55 10.96 14.31
C GLY A 130 -6.34 9.91 13.52
N PRO A 131 -6.58 10.16 12.22
CA PRO A 131 -7.39 9.29 11.35
C PRO A 131 -6.79 7.89 11.15
N PHE A 132 -5.48 7.72 11.41
CA PHE A 132 -4.77 6.45 11.29
C PHE A 132 -4.58 5.71 12.61
N GLY A 133 -5.13 6.22 13.73
CA GLY A 133 -4.90 5.65 15.06
C GLY A 133 -5.31 4.18 15.20
N GLU A 134 -6.47 3.80 14.66
CA GLU A 134 -6.94 2.39 14.65
C GLU A 134 -6.05 1.50 13.78
N MET A 135 -5.58 2.02 12.63
CA MET A 135 -4.66 1.29 11.76
C MET A 135 -3.31 1.05 12.45
N LEU A 136 -2.76 2.07 13.12
CA LEU A 136 -1.52 1.97 13.88
C LEU A 136 -1.65 0.94 15.02
N ALA A 137 -2.76 0.96 15.75
CA ALA A 137 -3.08 0.00 16.80
C ALA A 137 -3.09 -1.45 16.26
N ALA A 138 -3.86 -1.70 15.21
CA ALA A 138 -4.01 -3.01 14.59
C ALA A 138 -2.70 -3.53 13.97
N LEU A 139 -1.95 -2.65 13.30
CA LEU A 139 -0.65 -2.98 12.73
C LEU A 139 0.38 -3.33 13.81
N THR A 140 0.39 -2.59 14.93
CA THR A 140 1.29 -2.87 16.07
C THR A 140 1.06 -4.26 16.62
N VAL A 141 -0.20 -4.68 16.82
CA VAL A 141 -0.53 -6.05 17.27
C VAL A 141 -0.02 -7.08 16.27
N ARG A 142 -0.18 -6.84 14.96
CA ARG A 142 0.33 -7.75 13.93
C ARG A 142 1.86 -7.87 13.95
N LEU A 143 2.56 -6.76 14.10
CA LEU A 143 4.01 -6.72 14.18
C LEU A 143 4.53 -7.36 15.48
N ALA A 144 3.82 -7.19 16.59
CA ALA A 144 4.11 -7.89 17.85
C ALA A 144 4.05 -9.41 17.67
N GLN A 145 3.02 -9.92 17.00
CA GLN A 145 2.88 -11.35 16.68
C GLN A 145 4.01 -11.86 15.76
N ALA A 146 4.59 -10.98 14.95
CA ALA A 146 5.75 -11.28 14.10
C ALA A 146 7.11 -11.12 14.81
N GLY A 147 7.11 -10.76 16.10
CA GLY A 147 8.33 -10.62 16.90
C GLY A 147 9.08 -9.29 16.68
N TRP A 148 8.41 -8.25 16.19
CA TRP A 148 9.05 -6.94 15.98
C TRP A 148 9.53 -6.32 17.30
N PRO A 149 10.83 -6.00 17.46
CA PRO A 149 11.39 -5.55 18.74
C PRO A 149 10.73 -4.28 19.31
N TRP A 150 10.33 -3.35 18.44
CA TRP A 150 9.70 -2.09 18.85
C TRP A 150 8.26 -2.23 19.33
N ALA A 151 7.63 -3.40 19.14
CA ALA A 151 6.19 -3.56 19.35
C ALA A 151 5.73 -3.18 20.77
N GLY A 152 6.54 -3.47 21.80
CA GLY A 152 6.24 -3.08 23.18
C GLY A 152 6.17 -1.57 23.37
N THR A 153 7.26 -0.86 23.04
CA THR A 153 7.34 0.61 23.16
C THR A 153 6.29 1.32 22.32
N VAL A 154 6.05 0.83 21.09
CA VAL A 154 5.01 1.38 20.20
C VAL A 154 3.62 1.13 20.80
N ALA A 155 3.36 -0.06 21.36
CA ALA A 155 2.10 -0.38 22.01
C ALA A 155 1.82 0.51 23.22
N GLU A 156 2.83 0.72 24.07
CA GLU A 156 2.75 1.64 25.21
C GLU A 156 2.45 3.08 24.75
N THR A 157 3.19 3.57 23.75
CA THR A 157 2.98 4.91 23.17
C THR A 157 1.56 5.08 22.61
N LEU A 158 1.03 4.04 21.98
CA LEU A 158 -0.34 4.01 21.46
C LEU A 158 -1.41 3.76 22.53
N GLY A 159 -1.03 3.48 23.79
CA GLY A 159 -1.94 3.07 24.87
C GLY A 159 -2.74 1.81 24.51
N LEU A 160 -2.10 0.85 23.85
CA LEU A 160 -2.68 -0.45 23.54
C LEU A 160 -2.90 -1.34 24.77
N PRO A 161 -2.05 -1.34 25.83
CA PRO A 161 -2.29 -2.19 27.00
C PRO A 161 -3.70 -2.04 27.60
N ASP A 162 -4.28 -0.85 27.58
CA ASP A 162 -5.63 -0.58 28.08
C ASP A 162 -6.75 -1.05 27.14
N LYS A 163 -6.42 -1.34 25.88
CA LYS A 163 -7.38 -1.70 24.81
C LYS A 163 -7.39 -3.20 24.51
N LEU A 164 -6.34 -3.93 24.89
CA LEU A 164 -6.21 -5.35 24.58
C LEU A 164 -6.91 -6.21 25.63
N ASP A 165 -7.51 -7.30 25.19
CA ASP A 165 -8.05 -8.32 26.09
C ASP A 165 -6.91 -9.11 26.79
N GLY A 166 -7.27 -9.99 27.73
CA GLY A 166 -6.31 -10.85 28.42
C GLY A 166 -5.53 -11.83 27.52
N LYS A 167 -5.88 -11.93 26.24
CA LYS A 167 -5.18 -12.72 25.22
C LYS A 167 -4.35 -11.86 24.27
N GLY A 168 -4.34 -10.53 24.44
CA GLY A 168 -3.61 -9.59 23.58
C GLY A 168 -4.31 -9.27 22.26
N ASN A 169 -5.62 -9.46 22.17
CA ASN A 169 -6.42 -9.13 20.99
C ASN A 169 -7.11 -7.78 21.15
N LEU A 170 -7.35 -7.12 20.02
CA LEU A 170 -8.20 -5.93 19.97
C LEU A 170 -9.68 -6.32 20.10
N PRO A 171 -10.55 -5.38 20.54
CA PRO A 171 -12.01 -5.58 20.53
C PRO A 171 -12.50 -5.96 19.13
N GLU A 172 -13.58 -6.73 19.04
CA GLU A 172 -14.10 -7.23 17.75
C GLU A 172 -14.53 -6.08 16.81
N GLU A 173 -14.99 -4.97 17.38
CA GLU A 173 -15.46 -3.79 16.66
C GLU A 173 -14.31 -2.94 16.09
N ALA A 174 -13.09 -3.12 16.61
CA ALA A 174 -11.92 -2.40 16.14
C ALA A 174 -11.41 -2.99 14.82
N LEU A 175 -10.64 -2.18 14.07
CA LEU A 175 -9.92 -2.69 12.92
C LEU A 175 -9.02 -3.87 13.32
N GLN A 176 -9.21 -5.01 12.65
CA GLN A 176 -8.48 -6.23 13.00
C GLN A 176 -7.06 -6.24 12.41
N PRO A 177 -6.07 -6.86 13.09
CA PRO A 177 -4.67 -6.87 12.65
C PRO A 177 -4.45 -7.41 11.23
N GLY A 178 -5.28 -8.37 10.79
CA GLY A 178 -5.22 -8.91 9.42
C GLY A 178 -5.70 -7.93 8.35
N ASP A 179 -6.63 -7.04 8.69
CA ASP A 179 -7.14 -6.02 7.77
C ASP A 179 -6.24 -4.79 7.71
N ALA A 180 -5.47 -4.50 8.76
CA ALA A 180 -4.47 -3.43 8.77
C ALA A 180 -3.38 -3.59 7.69
N LEU A 181 -3.06 -4.82 7.30
CA LEU A 181 -2.12 -5.11 6.20
C LEU A 181 -2.72 -4.80 4.81
N ARG A 182 -4.04 -4.63 4.72
CA ARG A 182 -4.77 -4.45 3.46
C ARG A 182 -4.93 -2.97 3.10
N VAL A 183 -3.83 -2.22 3.13
CA VAL A 183 -3.82 -0.76 2.90
C VAL A 183 -4.47 -0.35 1.56
N TRP A 184 -4.45 -1.22 0.55
CA TRP A 184 -5.12 -1.00 -0.73
C TRP A 184 -6.65 -0.86 -0.62
N ARG A 185 -7.26 -1.22 0.51
CA ARG A 185 -8.69 -0.98 0.77
C ARG A 185 -9.00 0.48 1.07
N VAL A 186 -8.03 1.25 1.57
CA VAL A 186 -8.21 2.66 1.94
C VAL A 186 -7.55 3.63 0.97
N LEU A 187 -6.61 3.15 0.15
CA LEU A 187 -6.00 3.97 -0.88
C LEU A 187 -7.01 4.27 -2.01
N PRO A 188 -6.99 5.51 -2.56
CA PRO A 188 -7.82 5.85 -3.69
C PRO A 188 -7.48 4.94 -4.88
N LYS A 189 -8.51 4.55 -5.63
CA LYS A 189 -8.29 3.88 -6.91
C LYS A 189 -7.58 4.85 -7.84
N TRP A 190 -6.52 4.36 -8.49
CA TRP A 190 -5.81 5.09 -9.52
C TRP A 190 -5.74 4.22 -10.77
N GLU A 191 -5.83 4.86 -11.93
CA GLU A 191 -5.65 4.23 -13.24
C GLU A 191 -4.48 4.93 -13.93
N ASP A 192 -3.58 4.15 -14.53
CA ASP A 192 -2.39 4.67 -15.23
C ASP A 192 -2.76 5.37 -16.54
N VAL A 193 -3.87 4.96 -17.15
CA VAL A 193 -4.39 5.53 -18.39
C VAL A 193 -5.69 6.27 -18.12
N ALA A 194 -5.98 7.26 -18.97
CA ALA A 194 -7.28 7.90 -18.95
C ALA A 194 -8.39 6.84 -19.14
N PRO A 195 -9.48 6.91 -18.35
CA PRO A 195 -10.59 5.99 -18.53
C PRO A 195 -11.14 6.13 -19.95
N ARG A 196 -11.60 5.01 -20.51
CA ARG A 196 -12.17 5.02 -21.87
C ARG A 196 -13.30 6.05 -21.96
N PRO A 197 -13.40 6.80 -23.07
CA PRO A 197 -14.55 7.66 -23.28
C PRO A 197 -15.83 6.82 -23.22
N PRO A 198 -16.98 7.41 -22.82
CA PRO A 198 -18.25 6.71 -22.86
C PRO A 198 -18.50 6.17 -24.28
N PRO A 199 -19.18 5.01 -24.43
CA PRO A 199 -19.52 4.47 -25.74
C PRO A 199 -20.23 5.52 -26.57
N ALA A 200 -19.89 5.61 -27.86
CA ALA A 200 -20.59 6.51 -28.75
C ALA A 200 -22.05 6.02 -28.96
N SER A 201 -22.90 6.87 -29.54
CA SER A 201 -24.28 6.50 -29.88
C SER A 201 -24.64 7.01 -31.26
N HIS A 202 -23.68 6.97 -32.18
CA HIS A 202 -23.90 7.34 -33.57
C HIS A 202 -24.92 6.38 -34.21
N PRO A 203 -25.96 6.92 -34.85
CA PRO A 203 -26.98 6.10 -35.50
C PRO A 203 -26.37 5.32 -36.67
N ILE A 204 -27.10 4.29 -37.10
CA ILE A 204 -26.80 3.53 -38.32
C ILE A 204 -27.97 3.67 -39.28
N THR A 205 -27.67 3.68 -40.57
CA THR A 205 -28.69 3.86 -41.60
C THR A 205 -29.17 2.51 -42.15
N PRO A 206 -30.41 2.43 -42.67
CA PRO A 206 -30.91 1.25 -43.39
C PRO A 206 -29.99 0.81 -44.53
N ALA A 207 -29.37 1.76 -45.25
CA ALA A 207 -28.47 1.46 -46.36
C ALA A 207 -27.19 0.73 -45.90
N GLU A 208 -26.64 1.13 -44.75
CA GLU A 208 -25.49 0.47 -44.12
C GLU A 208 -25.85 -0.93 -43.66
N ALA A 209 -27.00 -1.10 -43.02
CA ALA A 209 -27.50 -2.41 -42.60
C ALA A 209 -27.71 -3.36 -43.79
N ARG A 210 -28.32 -2.89 -44.89
CA ARG A 210 -28.49 -3.69 -46.12
C ARG A 210 -27.16 -4.07 -46.77
N THR A 211 -26.20 -3.16 -46.78
CA THR A 211 -24.85 -3.41 -47.33
C THR A 211 -24.11 -4.45 -46.49
N ARG A 212 -24.20 -4.33 -45.16
CA ARG A 212 -23.63 -5.33 -44.25
C ARG A 212 -24.32 -6.68 -44.38
N LEU A 213 -25.64 -6.71 -44.52
CA LEU A 213 -26.42 -7.93 -44.75
C LEU A 213 -25.94 -8.67 -46.00
N ARG A 214 -25.78 -7.95 -47.12
CA ARG A 214 -25.25 -8.53 -48.38
C ARG A 214 -23.86 -9.13 -48.19
N THR A 215 -23.00 -8.46 -47.42
CA THR A 215 -21.66 -8.94 -47.10
C THR A 215 -21.71 -10.23 -46.28
N LEU A 216 -22.62 -10.32 -45.30
CA LEU A 216 -22.79 -11.50 -44.46
C LEU A 216 -23.40 -12.69 -45.19
N LEU A 217 -24.27 -12.44 -46.18
CA LEU A 217 -24.89 -13.48 -46.99
C LEU A 217 -23.94 -14.10 -48.02
N GLY A 218 -22.94 -13.34 -48.49
CA GLY A 218 -21.92 -13.79 -49.45
C GLY A 218 -22.35 -13.65 -50.92
N GLU A 219 -21.39 -13.77 -51.84
CA GLU A 219 -21.65 -13.71 -53.28
C GLU A 219 -22.47 -14.93 -53.75
N GLY A 220 -23.49 -14.69 -54.59
CA GLY A 220 -24.39 -15.74 -55.09
C GLY A 220 -25.55 -16.11 -54.16
N SER A 221 -25.68 -15.45 -53.00
CA SER A 221 -26.83 -15.66 -52.12
C SER A 221 -28.14 -15.20 -52.76
N GLU A 222 -29.21 -15.96 -52.57
CA GLU A 222 -30.56 -15.55 -52.94
C GLU A 222 -30.96 -14.25 -52.23
N SER A 223 -31.36 -13.24 -53.01
CA SER A 223 -31.84 -11.97 -52.46
C SER A 223 -33.29 -12.08 -51.98
N ARG A 224 -33.52 -11.94 -50.67
CA ARG A 224 -34.85 -11.96 -50.07
C ARG A 224 -35.26 -10.57 -49.63
N ALA A 225 -36.23 -9.97 -50.32
CA ALA A 225 -36.71 -8.61 -50.03
C ALA A 225 -37.11 -8.45 -48.55
N GLY A 226 -37.88 -9.41 -48.01
CA GLY A 226 -38.31 -9.38 -46.62
C GLY A 226 -37.15 -9.42 -45.59
N GLN A 227 -36.01 -10.03 -45.92
CA GLN A 227 -34.83 -10.02 -45.05
C GLN A 227 -34.15 -8.65 -45.03
N ALA A 228 -34.05 -8.02 -46.19
CA ALA A 228 -33.49 -6.67 -46.33
C ALA A 228 -34.38 -5.62 -45.67
N ASP A 229 -35.70 -5.76 -45.78
CA ASP A 229 -36.66 -4.88 -45.12
C ASP A 229 -36.61 -5.06 -43.60
N PHE A 230 -36.54 -6.30 -43.11
CA PHE A 230 -36.37 -6.58 -41.69
C PHE A 230 -35.07 -5.98 -41.12
N ALA A 231 -33.96 -6.08 -41.85
CA ALA A 231 -32.70 -5.43 -41.45
C ALA A 231 -32.78 -3.91 -41.44
N SER A 232 -33.59 -3.32 -42.33
CA SER A 232 -33.82 -1.87 -42.39
C SER A 232 -34.62 -1.39 -41.20
N VAL A 233 -35.73 -2.06 -40.87
CA VAL A 233 -36.56 -1.71 -39.71
C VAL A 233 -35.78 -1.88 -38.40
N SER A 234 -34.93 -2.90 -38.33
CA SER A 234 -34.10 -3.17 -37.15
C SER A 234 -33.09 -2.06 -36.84
N THR A 235 -32.77 -1.14 -37.76
CA THR A 235 -31.85 -0.02 -37.46
C THR A 235 -32.41 0.95 -36.44
N ALA A 236 -33.75 1.08 -36.35
CA ALA A 236 -34.39 2.00 -35.42
C ALA A 236 -34.12 1.65 -33.95
N ALA A 237 -33.71 0.41 -33.64
CA ALA A 237 -33.29 0.01 -32.29
C ALA A 237 -31.92 0.60 -31.88
N PHE A 238 -31.17 1.13 -32.85
CA PHE A 238 -29.83 1.68 -32.70
C PHE A 238 -29.79 3.21 -32.79
N GLU A 239 -30.95 3.87 -32.75
CA GLU A 239 -31.05 5.33 -32.68
C GLU A 239 -30.54 5.85 -31.33
N PRO A 240 -29.79 6.98 -31.31
CA PRO A 240 -29.38 7.61 -30.08
C PRO A 240 -30.57 7.97 -29.20
N ARG A 241 -30.41 7.73 -27.90
CA ARG A 241 -31.44 8.02 -26.91
C ARG A 241 -31.57 9.51 -26.69
N THR A 242 -32.80 10.02 -26.72
CA THR A 242 -33.11 11.43 -26.40
C THR A 242 -33.21 11.68 -24.89
N HIS A 243 -33.56 10.65 -24.11
CA HIS A 243 -33.74 10.77 -22.65
C HIS A 243 -33.07 9.64 -21.85
N ARG A 244 -32.75 9.95 -20.59
CA ARG A 244 -32.22 8.96 -19.65
C ARG A 244 -33.31 7.92 -19.31
N GLY A 245 -32.99 6.63 -19.41
CA GLY A 245 -33.95 5.54 -19.11
C GLY A 245 -34.97 5.20 -20.20
N ASN A 246 -34.93 5.89 -21.36
CA ASN A 246 -35.83 5.63 -22.47
C ASN A 246 -35.06 4.98 -23.65
N PRO A 247 -35.05 3.64 -23.80
CA PRO A 247 -34.40 2.98 -24.93
C PRO A 247 -35.23 3.09 -26.21
N ALA A 248 -34.58 3.06 -27.37
CA ALA A 248 -35.26 2.84 -28.63
C ALA A 248 -35.68 1.37 -28.73
N VAL A 249 -36.98 1.11 -28.86
CA VAL A 249 -37.53 -0.25 -28.94
C VAL A 249 -38.20 -0.44 -30.28
N VAL A 250 -37.85 -1.53 -30.96
CA VAL A 250 -38.46 -1.93 -32.23
C VAL A 250 -39.15 -3.26 -32.04
N LEU A 251 -40.45 -3.29 -32.38
CA LEU A 251 -41.20 -4.52 -32.54
C LEU A 251 -41.33 -4.79 -34.04
N ALA A 252 -40.62 -5.80 -34.54
CA ALA A 252 -40.64 -6.17 -35.95
C ALA A 252 -41.06 -7.64 -36.09
N GLU A 253 -42.09 -7.87 -36.92
CA GLU A 253 -42.54 -9.21 -37.28
C GLU A 253 -41.88 -9.65 -38.60
N ALA A 254 -41.41 -10.90 -38.65
CA ALA A 254 -40.96 -11.51 -39.88
C ALA A 254 -41.35 -12.99 -39.90
N GLY A 255 -41.88 -13.41 -41.06
CA GLY A 255 -42.31 -14.78 -41.33
C GLY A 255 -41.20 -15.82 -41.15
N THR A 256 -41.61 -17.09 -41.12
CA THR A 256 -40.67 -18.22 -41.05
C THR A 256 -39.87 -18.31 -42.36
N GLY A 257 -38.56 -18.53 -42.26
CA GLY A 257 -37.68 -18.61 -43.43
C GLY A 257 -37.16 -17.26 -43.96
N THR A 258 -37.62 -16.12 -43.44
CA THR A 258 -37.18 -14.77 -43.87
C THR A 258 -35.71 -14.46 -43.55
N GLY A 259 -35.03 -15.28 -42.73
CA GLY A 259 -33.63 -15.05 -42.38
C GLY A 259 -33.42 -13.97 -41.31
N LYS A 260 -34.32 -13.94 -40.31
CA LYS A 260 -34.33 -12.99 -39.17
C LYS A 260 -32.98 -12.82 -38.49
N THR A 261 -32.25 -13.92 -38.28
CA THR A 261 -30.95 -13.93 -37.61
C THR A 261 -29.95 -12.97 -38.25
N LEU A 262 -29.67 -13.13 -39.55
CA LEU A 262 -28.81 -12.18 -40.25
C LEU A 262 -29.46 -10.82 -40.42
N GLY A 263 -30.79 -10.77 -40.47
CA GLY A 263 -31.57 -9.54 -40.51
C GLY A 263 -31.27 -8.58 -39.34
N TYR A 264 -31.21 -9.05 -38.09
CA TYR A 264 -30.84 -8.19 -36.96
C TYR A 264 -29.32 -8.17 -36.67
N ILE A 265 -28.56 -9.21 -37.04
CA ILE A 265 -27.10 -9.22 -36.87
C ILE A 265 -26.43 -8.17 -37.75
N ALA A 266 -26.92 -7.98 -38.98
CA ALA A 266 -26.35 -7.00 -39.91
C ALA A 266 -26.30 -5.59 -39.28
N PRO A 267 -27.42 -4.95 -38.88
CA PRO A 267 -27.40 -3.65 -38.21
C PRO A 267 -26.61 -3.67 -36.89
N ALA A 268 -26.77 -4.70 -36.05
CA ALA A 268 -26.04 -4.79 -34.78
C ALA A 268 -24.51 -4.77 -34.96
N SER A 269 -24.00 -5.46 -35.99
CA SER A 269 -22.57 -5.50 -36.28
C SER A 269 -22.03 -4.17 -36.79
N VAL A 270 -22.82 -3.39 -37.54
CA VAL A 270 -22.43 -2.03 -37.96
C VAL A 270 -22.36 -1.12 -36.75
N TRP A 271 -23.36 -1.18 -35.86
CA TRP A 271 -23.39 -0.34 -34.67
C TRP A 271 -22.21 -0.64 -33.72
N ALA A 272 -21.90 -1.91 -33.50
CA ALA A 272 -20.80 -2.34 -32.62
C ALA A 272 -19.40 -2.02 -33.16
N GLN A 273 -19.25 -1.82 -34.48
CA GLN A 273 -17.99 -1.36 -35.07
C GLN A 273 -17.85 0.17 -34.98
N ARG A 274 -18.97 0.88 -34.91
CA ARG A 274 -19.03 2.34 -34.89
C ARG A 274 -18.95 2.93 -33.47
N ASN A 275 -19.46 2.21 -32.47
CA ASN A 275 -19.67 2.69 -31.10
C ASN A 275 -19.02 1.77 -30.07
#